data_AF-A0A0D3DH90-F1
#
_entry.id   AF-A0A0D3DH90-F1
#
_cell.length_a   1.000
_cell.length_b   1.000
_cell.length_c   1.000
_cell.angle_alpha   90.00
_cell.angle_beta   90.00
_cell.angle_gamma   90.00
#
_symmetry.space_group_name_H-M   'P 1'
#
loop_
_entity.id
_entity.type
_entity.pdbx_description
1 polymer ?
#
loop_
_entity_poly.entity_id
_entity_poly.type
_entity_poly.pdbx_seq_one_letter_code
_entity_poly.pdbx_strand_id
1 'polypeptide(L)'
;MRTPGRVLKLVTLKAKQANALFWSPTGKHMIIADGLNGKLEFYIVDMLMTMATVENFMAHIKWDPTGRYVVTVVASAVMEDGFYIWSLYGKLLYRTLKELVFQFALRPRPPSLLSEQKEKEVKKNLRPYVERYEEEDKEVLDLLSRQEMEKRRVMEEEWEMWINKWKQLHEEEKLQR
;
A
#
# COMPACT_ATOMS: atom_id res chain seq x y z
N MET A 1 18.67 21.59 -25.96
CA MET A 1 17.97 20.38 -26.43
C MET A 1 18.85 19.18 -26.09
N ARG A 2 18.40 18.26 -25.21
CA ARG A 2 19.14 17.02 -24.94
C ARG A 2 19.02 16.14 -26.19
N THR A 3 20.14 15.77 -26.80
CA THR A 3 20.23 14.83 -27.91
C THR A 3 19.47 13.56 -27.53
N PRO A 4 18.59 12.99 -28.38
CA PRO A 4 17.89 11.75 -28.06
C PRO A 4 18.93 10.65 -27.84
N GLY A 5 19.01 10.17 -26.61
CA GLY A 5 20.05 9.26 -26.15
C GLY A 5 20.01 7.94 -26.90
N ARG A 6 21.19 7.42 -27.22
CA ARG A 6 21.41 6.10 -27.82
C ARG A 6 20.70 5.04 -26.98
N VAL A 7 19.76 4.30 -27.58
CA VAL A 7 19.11 3.17 -26.93
C VAL A 7 20.12 2.02 -26.85
N LEU A 8 20.43 1.57 -25.64
CA LEU A 8 21.31 0.44 -25.38
C LEU A 8 20.50 -0.69 -24.77
N LYS A 9 20.75 -1.92 -25.24
CA LYS A 9 20.18 -3.12 -24.65
C LYS A 9 20.78 -3.32 -23.26
N LEU A 10 19.94 -3.31 -22.22
CA LEU A 10 20.36 -3.60 -20.84
C LEU A 10 20.43 -5.11 -20.58
N VAL A 11 19.32 -5.82 -20.81
CA VAL A 11 19.21 -7.27 -20.53
C VAL A 11 18.19 -7.94 -21.46
N THR A 12 18.26 -9.26 -21.60
CA THR A 12 17.15 -10.09 -22.12
C THR A 12 16.68 -11.01 -21.01
N LEU A 13 15.44 -10.84 -20.57
CA LEU A 13 14.78 -11.77 -19.66
C LEU A 13 14.24 -12.95 -20.46
N LYS A 14 14.85 -14.13 -20.29
CA LYS A 14 14.40 -15.37 -20.91
C LYS A 14 13.37 -16.08 -20.02
N ALA A 15 12.49 -16.87 -20.64
CA ALA A 15 11.49 -17.69 -19.95
C ALA A 15 10.56 -16.91 -19.00
N LYS A 16 10.26 -15.65 -19.34
CA LYS A 16 9.22 -14.87 -18.65
C LYS A 16 7.90 -15.02 -19.41
N GLN A 17 6.86 -15.41 -18.70
CA GLN A 17 5.49 -15.35 -19.20
C GLN A 17 4.98 -13.93 -18.98
N ALA A 18 4.81 -13.19 -20.07
CA ALA A 18 4.44 -11.78 -20.02
C ALA A 18 3.56 -11.44 -21.22
N ASN A 19 2.34 -10.98 -20.97
CA ASN A 19 1.47 -10.42 -22.01
C ASN A 19 1.40 -8.89 -21.95
N ALA A 20 1.70 -8.28 -20.80
CA ALA A 20 1.73 -6.84 -20.63
C ALA A 20 2.83 -6.40 -19.65
N LEU A 21 3.36 -5.20 -19.89
CA LEU A 21 4.38 -4.56 -19.06
C LEU A 21 3.85 -3.23 -18.54
N PHE A 22 3.88 -3.03 -17.23
CA PHE A 22 3.42 -1.79 -16.59
C PHE A 22 4.59 -1.11 -15.90
N TRP A 23 5.11 -0.05 -16.51
CA TRP A 23 6.22 0.72 -15.97
C TRP A 23 5.76 1.67 -14.85
N SER A 24 6.54 1.75 -13.79
CA SER A 24 6.41 2.81 -12.80
C SER A 24 6.71 4.18 -13.45
N PRO A 25 6.07 5.28 -13.00
CA PRO A 25 6.34 6.62 -13.51
C PRO A 25 7.80 7.08 -13.35
N THR A 26 8.55 6.47 -12.44
CA THR A 26 9.98 6.75 -12.22
C THR A 26 10.90 5.96 -13.14
N GLY A 27 10.38 4.96 -13.86
CA GLY A 27 11.15 4.11 -14.78
C GLY A 27 12.04 3.06 -14.12
N LYS A 28 12.08 2.99 -12.78
CA LYS A 28 12.97 2.07 -12.04
C LYS A 28 12.36 0.70 -11.78
N HIS A 29 11.03 0.64 -11.77
CA HIS A 29 10.25 -0.54 -11.47
C HIS A 29 9.28 -0.83 -12.61
N MET A 30 8.95 -2.10 -12.78
CA MET A 30 7.98 -2.56 -13.75
C MET A 30 7.23 -3.77 -13.21
N ILE A 31 5.95 -3.88 -13.55
CA ILE A 31 5.18 -5.11 -13.38
C ILE A 31 5.21 -5.88 -14.69
N ILE A 32 5.69 -7.11 -14.63
CA ILE A 32 5.58 -8.08 -15.71
C ILE A 32 4.32 -8.89 -15.43
N ALA A 33 3.27 -8.69 -16.23
CA ALA A 33 1.99 -9.32 -16.03
C ALA A 33 1.78 -10.46 -17.03
N ASP A 34 1.27 -11.58 -16.51
CA ASP A 34 0.64 -12.65 -17.26
C ASP A 34 -0.86 -12.63 -16.96
N GLY A 35 -1.61 -11.88 -17.76
CA GLY A 35 -3.05 -11.77 -17.61
C GLY A 35 -3.85 -13.06 -17.87
N LEU A 36 -3.24 -14.09 -18.50
CA LEU A 36 -3.92 -15.38 -18.69
C LEU A 36 -3.90 -16.21 -17.41
N ASN A 37 -2.74 -16.30 -16.77
CA ASN A 37 -2.57 -17.07 -15.53
C ASN A 37 -2.71 -16.20 -14.26
N GLY A 38 -3.00 -14.91 -14.40
CA GLY A 38 -3.14 -13.97 -13.28
C GLY A 38 -1.82 -13.67 -12.54
N LYS A 39 -0.67 -14.06 -13.07
CA LYS A 39 0.63 -13.92 -12.40
C LYS A 39 1.21 -12.52 -12.62
N LEU A 40 1.57 -11.84 -11.54
CA LEU A 40 2.19 -10.51 -11.56
C LEU A 40 3.56 -10.57 -10.90
N GLU A 41 4.61 -10.20 -11.65
CA GLU A 41 5.97 -10.13 -11.14
C GLU A 41 6.40 -8.68 -10.92
N PHE A 42 6.79 -8.36 -9.69
CA PHE A 42 7.34 -7.05 -9.31
C PHE A 42 8.83 -7.04 -9.61
N TYR A 43 9.25 -6.27 -10.61
CA TYR A 43 10.61 -6.28 -11.12
C TYR A 43 11.31 -4.92 -10.93
N ILE A 44 12.51 -4.92 -10.35
CA ILE A 44 13.39 -3.76 -10.25
C ILE A 44 14.36 -3.79 -11.42
N VAL A 45 14.27 -2.79 -12.29
CA VAL A 45 15.08 -2.71 -13.51
C VAL A 45 16.53 -2.33 -13.22
N ASP A 46 16.76 -1.42 -12.28
CA ASP A 46 18.11 -1.01 -11.87
C ASP A 46 18.91 -2.16 -11.24
N MET A 47 18.24 -3.09 -10.56
CA MET A 47 18.85 -4.26 -9.89
C MET A 47 18.72 -5.55 -10.71
N LEU A 48 18.02 -5.49 -11.84
CA LEU A 48 17.67 -6.63 -12.68
C LEU A 48 17.00 -7.80 -11.94
N MET A 49 16.23 -7.53 -10.87
CA MET A 49 15.76 -8.54 -9.92
C MET A 49 14.23 -8.55 -9.79
N THR A 50 13.67 -9.76 -9.64
CA THR A 50 12.25 -9.95 -9.26
C THR A 50 12.15 -9.92 -7.74
N MET A 51 11.34 -9.02 -7.20
CA MET A 51 11.15 -8.82 -5.76
C MET A 51 10.06 -9.71 -5.19
N ALA A 52 8.98 -9.85 -5.94
CA ALA A 52 7.84 -10.65 -5.56
C ALA A 52 7.11 -11.15 -6.80
N THR A 53 6.41 -12.25 -6.60
CA THR A 53 5.44 -12.78 -7.55
C THR A 53 4.14 -12.94 -6.78
N VAL A 54 3.05 -12.40 -7.33
CA VAL A 54 1.71 -12.50 -6.73
C VAL A 54 0.71 -12.94 -7.79
N GLU A 55 -0.41 -13.48 -7.34
CA GLU A 55 -1.52 -13.87 -8.21
C GLU A 55 -2.68 -12.88 -8.02
N ASN A 56 -3.16 -12.32 -9.13
CA ASN A 56 -4.32 -11.46 -9.20
C ASN A 56 -4.95 -11.60 -10.59
N PHE A 57 -5.99 -12.43 -10.68
CA PHE A 57 -6.65 -12.76 -11.93
C PHE A 57 -7.49 -11.59 -12.46
N MET A 58 -7.51 -11.42 -13.78
CA MET A 58 -8.34 -10.42 -14.48
C MET A 58 -8.16 -8.98 -13.98
N ALA A 59 -6.95 -8.64 -13.54
CA ALA A 59 -6.69 -7.37 -12.90
C ALA A 59 -6.34 -6.25 -13.87
N HIS A 60 -6.99 -5.09 -13.73
CA HIS A 60 -6.47 -3.84 -14.26
C HIS A 60 -5.38 -3.29 -13.33
N ILE A 61 -4.17 -3.07 -13.88
CA ILE A 61 -3.01 -2.63 -13.11
C ILE A 61 -2.77 -1.14 -13.32
N LYS A 62 -2.59 -0.40 -12.22
CA LYS A 62 -2.27 1.03 -12.25
C LYS A 62 -1.17 1.36 -11.23
N TRP A 63 -0.20 2.14 -11.67
CA TRP A 63 0.81 2.73 -10.76
C TRP A 63 0.32 4.05 -10.20
N ASP A 64 0.55 4.28 -8.91
CA ASP A 64 0.38 5.61 -8.34
C ASP A 64 1.34 6.61 -9.00
N PRO A 65 0.99 7.91 -9.09
CA PRO A 65 1.85 8.90 -9.75
C PRO A 65 3.26 9.04 -9.15
N THR A 66 3.48 8.61 -7.89
CA THR A 66 4.80 8.60 -7.25
C THR A 66 5.62 7.34 -7.54
N GLY A 67 4.99 6.28 -8.03
CA GLY A 67 5.62 4.98 -8.30
C GLY A 67 5.99 4.17 -7.05
N ARG A 68 5.39 4.48 -5.89
CA ARG A 68 5.58 3.78 -4.61
C ARG A 68 4.57 2.66 -4.39
N TYR A 69 3.42 2.74 -5.06
CA TYR A 69 2.31 1.83 -4.92
C TYR A 69 1.81 1.35 -6.28
N VAL A 70 1.38 0.10 -6.31
CA VAL A 70 0.68 -0.51 -7.43
C VAL A 70 -0.72 -0.85 -6.97
N VAL A 71 -1.71 -0.56 -7.80
CA VAL A 71 -3.10 -0.96 -7.56
C VAL A 71 -3.49 -1.98 -8.61
N THR A 72 -3.99 -3.13 -8.16
CA THR A 72 -4.70 -4.09 -9.00
C THR A 72 -6.18 -3.99 -8.72
N VAL A 73 -6.98 -3.93 -9.77
CA VAL A 73 -8.43 -3.73 -9.70
C VAL A 73 -9.08 -4.88 -10.43
N VAL A 74 -9.94 -5.60 -9.73
CA VAL A 74 -10.70 -6.72 -10.26
C VAL A 74 -12.14 -6.25 -10.33
N ALA A 75 -12.69 -6.24 -11.54
CA ALA A 75 -14.04 -5.76 -11.82
C ALA A 75 -14.79 -6.82 -12.64
N SER A 76 -16.05 -7.07 -12.28
CA SER A 76 -16.90 -8.06 -12.94
C SER A 76 -16.30 -9.48 -12.97
N ALA A 77 -15.53 -9.84 -11.95
CA ALA A 77 -15.06 -11.21 -11.78
C ALA A 77 -16.18 -12.09 -11.23
N VAL A 78 -16.20 -13.35 -11.65
CA VAL A 78 -17.16 -14.37 -11.16
C VAL A 78 -16.96 -14.68 -9.66
N MET A 79 -15.81 -14.31 -9.08
CA MET A 79 -15.44 -14.63 -7.70
C MET A 79 -15.53 -13.41 -6.76
N GLU A 80 -14.60 -12.46 -6.85
CA GLU A 80 -14.50 -11.33 -5.92
C GLU A 80 -14.10 -10.04 -6.65
N ASP A 81 -14.99 -9.05 -6.61
CA ASP A 81 -14.70 -7.70 -7.10
C ASP A 81 -14.04 -6.86 -6.00
N GLY A 82 -13.11 -6.00 -6.40
CA GLY A 82 -12.41 -5.14 -5.46
C GLY A 82 -11.12 -4.54 -6.00
N PHE A 83 -10.35 -3.98 -5.08
CA PHE A 83 -9.00 -3.50 -5.41
C PHE A 83 -8.01 -3.82 -4.29
N TYR A 84 -6.77 -3.97 -4.71
CA TYR A 84 -5.64 -4.32 -3.87
C TYR A 84 -4.56 -3.28 -4.08
N ILE A 85 -4.02 -2.74 -2.99
CA ILE A 85 -2.89 -1.82 -3.01
C ILE A 85 -1.66 -2.57 -2.52
N TRP A 86 -0.66 -2.60 -3.38
CA TRP A 86 0.63 -3.25 -3.17
C TRP A 86 1.71 -2.20 -2.99
N SER A 87 2.72 -2.52 -2.19
CA SER A 87 3.98 -1.79 -2.21
C SER A 87 4.68 -2.00 -3.55
N LEU A 88 5.63 -1.13 -3.90
CA LEU A 88 6.45 -1.27 -5.11
C LEU A 88 7.30 -2.56 -5.18
N TYR A 89 7.44 -3.28 -4.06
CA TYR A 89 8.14 -4.57 -3.98
C TYR A 89 7.19 -5.78 -3.89
N GLY A 90 5.87 -5.56 -4.00
CA GLY A 90 4.85 -6.62 -4.05
C GLY A 90 4.29 -7.08 -2.69
N LYS A 91 4.49 -6.32 -1.62
CA LYS A 91 3.81 -6.56 -0.34
C LYS A 91 2.38 -6.03 -0.43
N LEU A 92 1.38 -6.85 -0.12
CA LEU A 92 -0.01 -6.37 0.02
C LEU A 92 -0.12 -5.43 1.23
N LEU A 93 -0.59 -4.21 1.00
CA LEU A 93 -0.77 -3.20 2.04
C LEU A 93 -2.23 -3.02 2.42
N TYR A 94 -3.11 -3.10 1.43
CA TYR A 94 -4.53 -2.86 1.62
C TYR A 94 -5.36 -3.65 0.61
N ARG A 95 -6.51 -4.15 1.06
CA ARG A 95 -7.48 -4.88 0.24
C ARG A 95 -8.88 -4.43 0.62
N THR A 96 -9.69 -4.10 -0.38
CA THR A 96 -11.12 -3.87 -0.21
C THR A 96 -11.88 -4.69 -1.22
N LEU A 97 -12.74 -5.55 -0.72
CA LEU A 97 -13.78 -6.19 -1.52
C LEU A 97 -14.92 -5.20 -1.67
N LYS A 98 -15.36 -4.98 -2.90
CA LYS A 98 -16.45 -4.07 -3.21
C LYS A 98 -17.22 -4.63 -4.37
N GLU A 99 -18.52 -4.83 -4.20
CA GLU A 99 -19.38 -5.26 -5.29
C GLU A 99 -19.49 -4.17 -6.36
N LEU A 100 -19.59 -4.58 -7.63
CA LEU A 100 -19.85 -3.69 -8.77
C LEU A 100 -18.79 -2.58 -8.93
N VAL A 101 -17.51 -2.97 -8.95
CA VAL A 101 -16.42 -2.01 -9.25
C VAL A 101 -16.47 -1.63 -10.72
N PHE A 102 -16.99 -0.44 -11.03
CA PHE A 102 -17.02 0.05 -12.41
C PHE A 102 -15.72 0.74 -12.83
N GLN A 103 -15.13 1.52 -11.93
CA GLN A 103 -13.95 2.31 -12.23
C GLN A 103 -13.09 2.51 -10.99
N PHE A 104 -11.79 2.44 -11.20
CA PHE A 104 -10.79 2.87 -10.23
C PHE A 104 -9.84 3.85 -10.91
N ALA A 105 -9.63 5.01 -10.30
CA ALA A 105 -8.70 6.01 -10.77
C ALA A 105 -7.87 6.54 -9.60
N LEU A 106 -6.55 6.57 -9.80
CA LEU A 106 -5.65 7.23 -8.87
C LEU A 106 -5.77 8.72 -9.06
N ARG A 107 -5.80 9.47 -7.95
CA ARG A 107 -5.80 10.93 -7.99
C ARG A 107 -4.51 11.41 -8.67
N PRO A 108 -4.58 12.20 -9.75
CA PRO A 108 -3.40 12.81 -10.35
C PRO A 108 -2.68 13.67 -9.30
N ARG A 109 -1.34 13.60 -9.30
CA ARG A 109 -0.54 14.45 -8.41
C ARG A 109 -0.33 15.82 -9.09
N PRO A 110 -0.73 16.94 -8.45
CA PRO A 110 -0.42 18.27 -8.96
C PRO A 110 1.09 18.46 -9.15
N PRO A 111 1.51 19.37 -10.06
CA PRO A 111 2.91 19.75 -10.17
C PRO A 111 3.51 20.16 -8.82
N SER A 112 4.80 19.87 -8.65
CA SER A 112 5.53 20.25 -7.46
C SER A 112 5.48 21.77 -7.26
N LEU A 113 5.18 22.19 -6.03
CA LEU A 113 5.28 23.60 -5.63
C LEU A 113 6.73 24.05 -5.42
N LEU A 114 7.68 23.10 -5.43
CA LEU A 114 9.09 23.38 -5.24
C LEU A 114 9.72 23.84 -6.56
N SER A 115 10.55 24.88 -6.47
CA SER A 115 11.46 25.23 -7.55
C SER A 115 12.44 24.08 -7.81
N GLU A 116 12.93 23.94 -9.05
CA GLU A 116 13.93 22.91 -9.39
C GLU A 116 15.19 22.93 -8.50
N GLN A 117 15.61 24.11 -8.03
CA GLN A 117 16.76 24.27 -7.13
C GLN A 117 16.51 23.55 -5.80
N LYS A 118 15.36 23.83 -5.17
CA LYS A 118 14.93 23.15 -3.93
C LYS A 118 14.77 21.65 -4.13
N GLU A 119 14.25 21.20 -5.27
CA GLU A 119 14.16 19.76 -5.54
C GLU A 119 15.54 19.08 -5.62
N LYS A 120 16.52 19.75 -6.22
CA LYS A 120 17.90 19.23 -6.29
C LYS A 120 18.56 19.22 -4.90
N GLU A 121 18.31 20.25 -4.09
CA GLU A 121 18.79 20.33 -2.71
C GLU A 121 18.21 19.20 -1.86
N VAL A 122 16.89 18.98 -1.91
CA VAL A 122 16.21 17.89 -1.21
C VAL A 122 16.77 16.53 -1.65
N LYS A 123 16.99 16.32 -2.95
CA LYS A 123 17.62 15.09 -3.45
C LYS A 123 19.04 14.89 -2.94
N LYS A 124 19.81 15.97 -2.78
CA LYS A 124 21.19 15.91 -2.26
C LYS A 124 21.22 15.58 -0.76
N ASN A 125 20.29 16.14 0.00
CA ASN A 125 20.23 16.00 1.45
C ASN A 125 19.19 14.96 1.92
N LEU A 126 18.89 13.96 1.09
CA LEU A 126 17.78 13.05 1.32
C LEU A 126 17.92 12.23 2.61
N ARG A 127 19.14 11.82 2.99
CA ARG A 127 19.39 10.99 4.18
C ARG A 127 18.93 11.65 5.49
N PRO A 128 19.38 12.88 5.83
CA PRO A 128 18.85 13.60 6.99
C PRO A 128 17.32 13.74 7.01
N TYR A 129 16.71 13.98 5.85
CA TYR A 129 15.24 14.06 5.78
C TYR A 129 14.58 12.72 6.07
N VAL A 130 15.12 11.62 5.53
CA VAL A 130 14.60 10.28 5.80
C VAL A 130 14.68 9.96 7.29
N GLU A 131 15.83 10.13 7.92
CA GLU A 131 16.02 9.86 9.35
C GLU A 131 15.03 10.67 10.20
N ARG A 132 14.91 11.97 9.91
CA ARG A 132 13.97 12.86 10.60
C ARG A 132 12.51 12.40 10.43
N TYR A 133 12.08 12.11 9.21
CA TYR A 133 10.68 11.72 8.97
C TYR A 133 10.37 10.32 9.50
N GLU A 134 11.33 9.39 9.52
CA GLU A 134 11.16 8.08 10.16
C GLU A 134 10.98 8.22 11.68
N GLU A 135 11.71 9.13 12.32
CA GLU A 135 11.55 9.44 13.75
C GLU A 135 10.18 10.09 14.02
N GLU A 136 9.81 11.13 13.28
CA GLU A 136 8.51 11.80 13.40
C GLU A 136 7.33 10.82 13.16
N ASP A 137 7.40 9.96 12.13
CA ASP A 137 6.37 8.95 11.86
C ASP A 137 6.26 7.93 13.00
N LYS A 138 7.40 7.50 13.57
CA LYS A 138 7.43 6.57 14.70
C LYS A 138 6.78 7.18 15.94
N GLU A 139 7.11 8.44 16.26
CA GLU A 139 6.51 9.15 17.40
C GLU A 139 4.98 9.28 17.26
N VAL A 140 4.49 9.58 16.05
CA VAL A 140 3.06 9.65 15.76
C VAL A 140 2.39 8.29 15.96
N LEU A 141 2.99 7.20 15.46
CA LEU A 141 2.47 5.85 15.65
C LEU A 141 2.43 5.44 17.13
N ASP A 142 3.48 5.73 17.88
CA ASP A 142 3.55 5.45 19.31
C ASP A 142 2.48 6.24 20.09
N LEU A 143 2.28 7.51 19.74
CA LEU A 143 1.23 8.34 20.34
C LEU A 143 -0.17 7.78 20.06
N LEU A 144 -0.47 7.42 18.80
CA LEU A 144 -1.76 6.85 18.41
C LEU A 144 -2.02 5.51 19.13
N SER A 145 -1.01 4.65 19.22
CA SER A 145 -1.08 3.39 19.94
C SER A 145 -1.39 3.59 21.42
N ARG A 146 -0.68 4.53 22.09
CA ARG A 146 -0.96 4.88 23.50
C ARG A 146 -2.38 5.39 23.70
N GLN A 147 -2.87 6.27 22.81
CA GLN A 147 -4.24 6.78 22.87
C GLN A 147 -5.27 5.66 22.69
N GLU A 148 -5.02 4.71 21.78
CA GLU A 148 -5.92 3.59 21.57
C GLU A 148 -5.92 2.63 22.76
N MET A 149 -4.75 2.31 23.33
CA MET A 149 -4.66 1.50 24.54
C MET A 149 -5.40 2.13 25.72
N GLU A 150 -5.24 3.44 25.93
CA GLU A 150 -5.94 4.15 27.01
C GLU A 150 -7.45 4.14 26.80
N LYS A 151 -7.93 4.36 25.57
CA LYS A 151 -9.37 4.24 25.26
C LYS A 151 -9.89 2.83 25.55
N ARG A 152 -9.13 1.79 25.22
CA ARG A 152 -9.48 0.39 25.51
C ARG A 152 -9.52 0.14 27.02
N ARG A 153 -8.53 0.64 27.78
CA ARG A 153 -8.48 0.55 29.24
C ARG A 153 -9.73 1.17 29.89
N VAL A 154 -10.10 2.38 29.48
CA VAL A 154 -11.30 3.06 29.98
C VAL A 154 -12.58 2.29 29.66
N MET A 155 -12.72 1.79 28.42
CA MET A 155 -13.88 0.97 28.04
C MET A 155 -13.95 -0.34 28.83
N GLU A 156 -12.82 -0.97 29.12
CA GLU A 156 -12.75 -2.19 29.94
C GLU A 156 -13.13 -1.90 31.39
N GLU A 157 -12.65 -0.81 31.98
CA GLU A 157 -13.03 -0.38 33.33
C GLU A 157 -14.52 -0.07 33.44
N GLU A 158 -15.09 0.64 32.47
CA GLU A 158 -16.53 0.91 32.40
C GLU A 158 -17.35 -0.40 32.31
N TRP A 159 -16.89 -1.35 31.50
CA TRP A 159 -17.50 -2.67 31.36
C TRP A 159 -17.43 -3.49 32.65
N GLU A 160 -16.26 -3.54 33.31
CA GLU A 160 -16.08 -4.23 34.58
C GLU A 160 -16.94 -3.63 35.70
N MET A 161 -17.01 -2.30 35.78
CA MET A 161 -17.89 -1.60 36.72
C MET A 161 -19.35 -1.96 36.47
N TRP A 162 -19.79 -2.00 35.21
CA TRP A 162 -21.14 -2.40 34.84
C TRP A 162 -21.43 -3.85 35.26
N ILE A 163 -20.54 -4.79 34.93
CA ILE A 163 -20.66 -6.21 35.31
C ILE A 163 -20.73 -6.39 36.82
N ASN A 164 -19.85 -5.73 37.58
CA ASN A 164 -19.80 -5.85 39.03
C ASN A 164 -21.06 -5.30 39.70
N LYS A 165 -21.59 -4.18 39.21
CA LYS A 165 -22.88 -3.65 39.66
C LYS A 165 -24.02 -4.66 39.45
N TRP A 166 -24.08 -5.29 38.28
CA TRP A 166 -25.11 -6.30 38.01
C TRP A 166 -24.96 -7.56 38.86
N LYS A 167 -23.72 -8.01 39.14
CA LYS A 167 -23.46 -9.13 40.06
C LYS A 167 -23.97 -8.84 41.46
N GLN A 168 -23.71 -7.64 42.00
CA GLN A 168 -24.19 -7.23 43.31
C GLN A 168 -25.72 -7.22 43.37
N LEU A 169 -26.39 -6.58 42.40
CA LEU A 169 -27.85 -6.57 42.32
C LEU A 169 -28.43 -7.99 42.26
N HIS A 170 -27.81 -8.89 41.49
CA HIS A 170 -28.26 -10.27 41.38
C HIS A 170 -28.09 -11.07 42.69
N GLU A 171 -27.02 -10.82 43.46
CA GLU A 171 -26.82 -11.42 44.78
C GLU A 171 -27.83 -10.90 45.81
N GLU A 172 -28.12 -9.60 45.79
CA GLU A 172 -29.16 -8.98 46.63
C GLU A 172 -30.55 -9.57 46.34
N GLU A 173 -30.93 -9.71 45.06
CA GLU A 173 -32.19 -10.34 44.66
C GLU A 173 -32.30 -11.81 45.10
N LYS A 174 -31.17 -12.55 45.07
CA LYS A 174 -31.12 -13.93 45.57
C LYS A 174 -31.33 -14.02 47.08
N LEU A 175 -30.80 -13.08 47.86
CA LEU A 175 -30.99 -13.05 49.31
C LEU A 175 -32.41 -12.69 49.73
N GLN A 176 -33.18 -12.03 48.86
CA GLN A 176 -34.57 -11.64 49.12
C GLN A 176 -35.60 -12.72 48.73
N ARG A 177 -35.18 -13.82 48.11
CA ARG A 177 -36.03 -14.97 47.76
C ARG A 177 -35.82 -16.14 48.71
#